data_AF-A0A915NEN2-F1
#
_entry.id   AF-A0A915NEN2-F1
#
_cell.length_a   1.000
_cell.length_b   1.000
_cell.length_c   1.000
_cell.angle_alpha   90.00
_cell.angle_beta   90.00
_cell.angle_gamma   90.00
#
_symmetry.space_group_name_H-M   'P 1'
#
loop_
_entity.id
_entity.type
_entity.pdbx_description
1 polymer ?
#
loop_
_entity_poly.entity_id
_entity_poly.type
_entity_poly.pdbx_seq_one_letter_code
_entity_poly.pdbx_strand_id
1 'polypeptide(L)'
;MKIKTAKGYVSFAEILENVYKPNGFTVEHFGNVIPKLRLHEQQSCIQIYSNWLNASKTTIKPTNNVQVLLHNNYTLNGYISLSQCYFYNESYNNEKPNVDKIEATNKWSQENIDGWVKEIKDGKYTERSDKQYIDSASVFYATKHYNIAGKKGAVIGSINPWVESMCLANGASKLVTIDYQHIKIGHDSIMFLDAFDLPRGIFFLGVPVGQDDVGYNCHRTYGRIRLPLMFAGFELLNVFYLQSKPIEMKTETLEDNHGANPLFNVTHFVFVLEKRSD
;
A
#
# COMPACT_ATOMS: atom_id res chain seq x y z
N MET A 1 16.52 -9.12 21.20
CA MET A 1 15.71 -7.98 20.71
C MET A 1 14.26 -8.21 21.11
N LYS A 2 13.61 -7.24 21.75
CA LYS A 2 12.17 -7.31 22.08
C LYS A 2 11.38 -6.54 21.03
N ILE A 3 10.17 -6.99 20.73
CA ILE A 3 9.25 -6.39 19.75
C ILE A 3 7.99 -5.99 20.50
N LYS A 4 7.53 -4.76 20.29
CA LYS A 4 6.28 -4.25 20.85
C LYS A 4 5.07 -4.80 20.09
N THR A 5 4.09 -5.31 20.82
CA THR A 5 2.88 -5.96 20.29
C THR A 5 1.66 -5.59 21.13
N ALA A 6 0.47 -5.99 20.69
CA ALA A 6 -0.75 -5.87 21.51
C ALA A 6 -0.71 -6.72 22.80
N LYS A 7 0.16 -7.74 22.87
CA LYS A 7 0.41 -8.56 24.06
C LYS A 7 1.55 -8.04 24.94
N GLY A 8 2.05 -6.84 24.65
CA GLY A 8 3.24 -6.26 25.29
C GLY A 8 4.52 -6.56 24.52
N TYR A 9 5.66 -6.48 25.20
CA TYR A 9 6.96 -6.73 24.59
C TYR A 9 7.28 -8.22 24.56
N VAL A 10 7.40 -8.79 23.36
CA VAL A 10 7.68 -10.22 23.15
C VAL A 10 9.04 -10.43 22.48
N SER A 11 9.54 -11.66 22.53
CA SER A 11 10.79 -12.00 21.83
C SER A 11 10.55 -12.23 20.33
N PHE A 12 11.60 -12.09 19.52
CA PHE A 12 11.52 -12.47 18.10
C PHE A 12 11.18 -13.95 17.91
N ALA A 13 11.72 -14.84 18.76
CA ALA A 13 11.41 -16.26 18.73
C ALA A 13 9.90 -16.52 18.92
N GLU A 14 9.26 -15.75 19.80
CA GLU A 14 7.82 -15.84 19.99
C GLU A 14 7.02 -15.41 18.74
N ILE A 15 7.43 -14.34 18.06
CA ILE A 15 6.84 -13.92 16.78
C ILE A 15 7.03 -15.00 15.72
N LEU A 16 8.21 -15.60 15.65
CA LEU A 16 8.48 -16.68 14.70
C LEU A 16 7.53 -17.86 14.90
N GLU A 17 7.39 -18.35 16.14
CA GLU A 17 6.56 -19.52 16.45
C GLU A 17 5.06 -19.23 16.35
N ASN A 18 4.60 -18.06 16.78
CA ASN A 18 3.16 -17.79 16.96
C ASN A 18 2.54 -16.91 15.86
N VAL A 19 3.37 -16.26 15.03
CA VAL A 19 2.92 -15.41 13.94
C VAL A 19 3.44 -15.90 12.59
N TYR A 20 4.75 -16.04 12.40
CA TYR A 20 5.29 -16.35 11.06
C TYR A 20 5.02 -17.79 10.63
N LYS A 21 5.42 -18.79 11.44
CA LYS A 21 5.22 -20.21 11.08
C LYS A 21 3.75 -20.58 10.86
N PRO A 22 2.78 -20.17 11.72
CA PRO A 22 1.38 -20.52 11.51
C PRO A 22 0.78 -19.89 10.25
N ASN A 23 1.36 -18.79 9.76
CA ASN A 23 0.97 -18.15 8.51
C ASN A 23 1.80 -18.63 7.30
N GLY A 24 2.57 -19.71 7.44
CA GLY A 24 3.33 -20.32 6.34
C GLY A 24 4.66 -19.65 6.03
N PHE A 25 5.20 -18.83 6.93
CA PHE A 25 6.47 -18.12 6.72
C PHE A 25 7.62 -18.70 7.53
N THR A 26 8.81 -18.67 6.94
CA THR A 26 10.09 -18.99 7.58
C THR A 26 11.02 -17.79 7.48
N VAL A 27 11.96 -17.65 8.42
CA VAL A 27 12.98 -16.59 8.38
C VAL A 27 14.13 -17.05 7.49
N GLU A 28 14.42 -16.29 6.46
CA GLU A 28 15.58 -16.50 5.58
C GLU A 28 16.80 -15.76 6.12
N HIS A 29 16.61 -14.50 6.55
CA HIS A 29 17.64 -13.67 7.13
C HIS A 29 17.03 -12.75 8.20
N PHE A 30 17.67 -12.65 9.36
CA PHE A 30 17.10 -11.90 10.49
C PHE A 30 17.07 -10.38 10.24
N GLY A 31 18.01 -9.83 9.47
CA GLY A 31 18.14 -8.39 9.27
C GLY A 31 18.37 -7.63 10.58
N ASN A 32 18.67 -6.34 10.49
CA ASN A 32 18.78 -5.49 11.69
C ASN A 32 17.44 -4.84 12.07
N VAL A 33 16.55 -4.60 11.09
CA VAL A 33 15.33 -3.82 11.27
C VAL A 33 14.09 -4.57 10.78
N ILE A 34 14.10 -4.98 9.50
CA ILE A 34 13.06 -5.78 8.87
C ILE A 34 13.66 -7.16 8.54
N PRO A 35 13.22 -8.25 9.19
CA PRO A 35 13.65 -9.60 8.81
C PRO A 35 13.15 -9.96 7.42
N LYS A 36 13.94 -10.76 6.71
CA LYS A 36 13.57 -11.32 5.42
C LYS A 36 12.88 -12.67 5.64
N LEU A 37 11.65 -12.77 5.16
CA LEU A 37 10.86 -13.99 5.24
C LEU A 37 10.74 -14.67 3.88
N ARG A 38 10.53 -15.99 3.93
CA ARG A 38 10.19 -16.84 2.80
C ARG A 38 8.86 -17.54 3.07
N LEU A 39 7.93 -17.41 2.14
CA LEU A 39 6.67 -18.17 2.13
C LEU A 39 6.98 -19.62 1.74
N HIS A 40 6.51 -20.59 2.55
CA HIS A 40 6.81 -22.00 2.37
C HIS A 40 6.15 -22.59 1.12
N GLU A 41 4.87 -22.26 0.91
CA GLU A 41 4.09 -22.70 -0.24
C GLU A 41 3.67 -21.47 -1.05
N GLN A 42 4.24 -21.31 -2.23
CA GLN A 42 3.81 -20.24 -3.14
C GLN A 42 2.39 -20.53 -3.63
N GLN A 43 1.51 -19.55 -3.48
CA GLN A 43 0.15 -19.65 -4.00
C GLN A 43 0.18 -19.47 -5.53
N SER A 44 -0.48 -20.38 -6.25
CA SER A 44 -0.65 -20.23 -7.69
C SER A 44 -1.62 -19.10 -8.02
N CYS A 45 -1.47 -18.47 -9.20
CA CYS A 45 -2.40 -17.43 -9.66
C CYS A 45 -3.86 -17.90 -9.64
N ILE A 46 -4.12 -19.17 -10.01
CA ILE A 46 -5.46 -19.75 -9.99
C ILE A 46 -6.02 -19.85 -8.57
N GLN A 47 -5.18 -20.18 -7.59
CA GLN A 47 -5.59 -20.26 -6.19
C GLN A 47 -5.86 -18.88 -5.60
N ILE A 48 -5.00 -17.90 -5.89
CA ILE A 48 -5.21 -16.50 -5.49
C ILE A 48 -6.54 -15.99 -6.08
N TYR A 49 -6.74 -16.17 -7.39
CA TYR A 49 -7.95 -15.74 -8.08
C TYR A 49 -9.20 -16.42 -7.52
N SER A 50 -9.14 -17.73 -7.29
CA SER A 50 -10.26 -18.51 -6.77
C SER A 50 -10.63 -18.10 -5.33
N ASN A 51 -9.63 -17.84 -4.48
CA ASN A 51 -9.84 -17.32 -3.12
C ASN A 51 -10.49 -15.93 -3.15
N TRP A 52 -9.98 -15.03 -4.00
CA TRP A 52 -10.55 -13.69 -4.18
C TRP A 52 -11.99 -13.76 -4.72
N LEU A 53 -12.23 -14.59 -5.75
CA LEU A 53 -13.56 -14.75 -6.36
C LEU A 53 -14.58 -15.32 -5.37
N ASN A 54 -14.14 -16.22 -4.49
CA ASN A 54 -14.98 -16.75 -3.43
C ASN A 54 -15.29 -15.67 -2.38
N ALA A 55 -14.29 -14.90 -1.96
CA ALA A 55 -14.46 -13.81 -1.02
C ALA A 55 -15.37 -12.69 -1.58
N SER A 56 -15.23 -12.32 -2.85
CA SER A 56 -16.02 -11.27 -3.50
C SER A 56 -17.48 -11.66 -3.72
N LYS A 57 -17.77 -12.97 -3.85
CA LYS A 57 -19.14 -13.51 -3.88
C LYS A 57 -19.76 -13.67 -2.49
N THR A 58 -18.97 -13.57 -1.43
CA THR A 58 -19.47 -13.70 -0.07
C THR A 58 -20.12 -12.38 0.36
N THR A 59 -21.45 -12.36 0.48
CA THR A 59 -22.18 -11.20 0.99
C THR A 59 -21.98 -11.09 2.51
N ILE A 60 -20.92 -10.40 2.91
CA ILE A 60 -20.72 -10.02 4.31
C ILE A 60 -21.42 -8.68 4.51
N LYS A 61 -22.42 -8.62 5.40
CA LYS A 61 -22.89 -7.33 5.91
C LYS A 61 -21.76 -6.74 6.74
N PRO A 62 -21.23 -5.54 6.41
CA PRO A 62 -20.26 -4.88 7.26
C PRO A 62 -20.90 -4.67 8.63
N THR A 63 -20.38 -5.36 9.64
CA THR A 63 -20.79 -5.15 11.03
C THR A 63 -19.80 -4.18 11.67
N ASN A 64 -20.27 -3.37 12.62
CA ASN A 64 -19.42 -2.45 13.38
C ASN A 64 -18.35 -3.16 14.23
N ASN A 65 -18.43 -4.49 14.34
CA ASN A 65 -17.46 -5.35 15.00
C ASN A 65 -16.79 -6.27 13.99
N VAL A 66 -15.48 -6.51 14.17
CA VAL A 66 -14.80 -7.63 13.50
C VAL A 66 -15.57 -8.90 13.82
N GLN A 67 -15.95 -9.66 12.79
CA GLN A 67 -16.52 -10.98 13.01
C GLN A 67 -15.56 -11.79 13.88
N VAL A 68 -16.05 -12.34 14.99
CA VAL A 68 -15.24 -13.09 15.97
C VAL A 68 -14.35 -14.13 15.28
N LEU A 69 -14.86 -14.76 14.22
CA LEU A 69 -14.16 -15.77 13.42
C LEU A 69 -12.92 -15.24 12.68
N LEU A 70 -12.89 -13.96 12.31
CA LEU A 70 -11.78 -13.36 11.56
C LEU A 70 -10.82 -12.57 12.46
N HIS A 71 -11.18 -12.34 13.73
CA HIS A 71 -10.38 -11.54 14.66
C HIS A 71 -8.92 -12.00 14.71
N ASN A 72 -8.67 -13.30 14.88
CA ASN A 72 -7.31 -13.83 14.96
C ASN A 72 -6.55 -13.68 13.63
N ASN A 73 -7.22 -13.80 12.49
CA ASN A 73 -6.58 -13.63 11.19
C ASN A 73 -6.14 -12.17 10.98
N TYR A 74 -6.99 -11.20 11.32
CA TYR A 74 -6.64 -9.78 11.19
C TYR A 74 -5.57 -9.35 12.18
N THR A 75 -5.64 -9.84 13.41
CA THR A 75 -4.72 -9.45 14.50
C THR A 75 -3.47 -10.32 14.59
N LEU A 76 -3.28 -11.26 13.65
CA LEU A 76 -2.22 -12.26 13.69
C LEU A 76 -2.15 -12.96 15.06
N ASN A 77 -3.22 -13.66 15.45
CA ASN A 77 -3.37 -14.32 16.75
C ASN A 77 -3.29 -13.38 17.96
N GLY A 78 -3.81 -12.16 17.80
CA GLY A 78 -3.85 -11.13 18.86
C GLY A 78 -2.50 -10.44 19.11
N TYR A 79 -1.50 -10.62 18.25
CA TYR A 79 -0.22 -9.90 18.37
C TYR A 79 -0.31 -8.48 17.84
N ILE A 80 -1.30 -8.18 17.01
CA ILE A 80 -1.51 -6.86 16.44
C ILE A 80 -2.74 -6.20 17.03
N SER A 81 -2.59 -4.91 17.34
CA SER A 81 -3.68 -4.08 17.83
C SER A 81 -4.80 -3.99 16.80
N LEU A 82 -6.02 -3.87 17.31
CA LEU A 82 -7.22 -3.62 16.55
C LEU A 82 -7.83 -2.32 17.06
N SER A 83 -7.70 -1.26 16.28
CA SER A 83 -8.32 0.03 16.56
C SER A 83 -9.67 0.14 15.87
N GLN A 84 -10.62 0.81 16.50
CA GLN A 84 -11.88 1.16 15.84
C GLN A 84 -11.64 2.39 14.96
N CYS A 85 -11.71 2.22 13.64
CA CYS A 85 -11.64 3.32 12.68
C CYS A 85 -12.84 3.24 11.73
N TYR A 86 -13.89 4.01 12.00
CA TYR A 86 -15.12 3.89 11.23
C TYR A 86 -15.12 4.89 10.05
N PHE A 87 -14.85 4.40 8.83
CA PHE A 87 -15.17 5.12 7.58
C PHE A 87 -16.57 4.79 7.05
N TYR A 88 -17.44 4.20 7.86
CA TYR A 88 -18.84 4.04 7.46
C TYR A 88 -19.57 5.33 7.85
N ASN A 89 -19.26 6.39 7.11
CA ASN A 89 -20.18 7.50 7.04
C ASN A 89 -21.28 7.03 6.09
N GLU A 90 -22.45 6.74 6.65
CA GLU A 90 -23.67 6.50 5.89
C GLU A 90 -23.90 7.59 4.84
N SER A 91 -23.33 8.79 4.97
CA SER A 91 -23.39 9.85 3.96
C SER A 91 -22.72 9.50 2.61
N TYR A 92 -21.72 8.60 2.54
CA TYR A 92 -21.11 8.22 1.25
C TYR A 92 -21.99 7.25 0.45
N ASN A 93 -22.89 6.52 1.13
CA ASN A 93 -23.82 5.56 0.51
C ASN A 93 -25.31 6.04 0.53
N ASN A 94 -25.66 7.01 1.38
CA ASN A 94 -27.03 7.53 1.53
C ASN A 94 -27.26 8.85 0.79
N GLU A 95 -26.20 9.55 0.35
CA GLU A 95 -26.37 10.36 -0.85
C GLU A 95 -26.65 9.37 -1.97
N LYS A 96 -27.84 9.43 -2.58
CA LYS A 96 -28.06 8.76 -3.87
C LYS A 96 -26.83 9.10 -4.71
N PRO A 97 -26.08 8.10 -5.22
CA PRO A 97 -24.90 8.38 -6.03
C PRO A 97 -25.35 9.38 -7.08
N ASN A 98 -24.86 10.61 -6.95
CA ASN A 98 -25.15 11.61 -7.96
C ASN A 98 -24.33 11.15 -9.16
N VAL A 99 -24.97 10.37 -10.03
CA VAL A 99 -24.33 9.64 -11.11
C VAL A 99 -23.47 10.60 -11.94
N ASP A 100 -23.92 11.85 -12.09
CA ASP A 100 -23.20 12.91 -12.78
C ASP A 100 -21.92 13.36 -12.03
N LYS A 101 -21.93 13.41 -10.69
CA LYS A 101 -20.72 13.69 -9.88
C LYS A 101 -19.73 12.52 -9.91
N ILE A 102 -20.22 11.28 -9.83
CA ILE A 102 -19.36 10.08 -9.84
C ILE A 102 -18.77 9.85 -11.23
N GLU A 103 -19.54 10.07 -12.30
CA GLU A 103 -19.01 10.04 -13.66
C GLU A 103 -18.01 11.17 -13.93
N ALA A 104 -18.15 12.33 -13.28
CA ALA A 104 -17.18 13.41 -13.37
C ALA A 104 -15.89 13.14 -12.57
N THR A 105 -15.96 12.51 -11.39
CA THR A 105 -14.77 12.12 -10.60
C THR A 105 -14.06 10.89 -11.16
N ASN A 106 -14.79 9.97 -11.81
CA ASN A 106 -14.24 8.74 -12.40
C ASN A 106 -13.81 8.89 -13.86
N LYS A 107 -13.71 10.13 -14.36
CA LYS A 107 -13.23 10.44 -15.71
C LYS A 107 -11.96 11.25 -15.64
N TRP A 108 -10.85 10.61 -15.98
CA TRP A 108 -9.56 11.29 -16.09
C TRP A 108 -9.38 11.75 -17.54
N SER A 109 -9.39 13.07 -17.75
CA SER A 109 -9.18 13.67 -19.07
C SER A 109 -7.69 13.93 -19.33
N GLN A 110 -7.33 13.97 -20.61
CA GLN A 110 -5.97 14.34 -21.01
C GLN A 110 -5.56 15.74 -20.51
N GLU A 111 -6.43 16.73 -20.65
CA GLU A 111 -6.16 18.10 -20.19
C GLU A 111 -5.88 18.17 -18.68
N ASN A 112 -6.64 17.42 -17.88
CA ASN A 112 -6.43 17.36 -16.43
C ASN A 112 -5.06 16.77 -16.08
N ILE A 113 -4.69 15.64 -16.70
CA ILE A 113 -3.42 14.95 -16.45
C ILE A 113 -2.24 15.82 -16.94
N ASP A 114 -2.32 16.38 -18.14
CA ASP A 114 -1.28 17.25 -18.70
C ASP A 114 -1.03 18.48 -17.81
N GLY A 115 -2.10 19.06 -17.26
CA GLY A 115 -2.01 20.14 -16.27
C GLY A 115 -1.24 19.71 -15.01
N TRP A 116 -1.50 18.52 -14.49
CA TRP A 116 -0.82 17.99 -13.29
C TRP A 116 0.66 17.70 -13.57
N VAL A 117 0.96 17.08 -14.72
CA VAL A 117 2.33 16.81 -15.16
C VAL A 117 3.13 18.10 -15.28
N LYS A 118 2.53 19.16 -15.85
CA LYS A 118 3.19 20.47 -15.98
C LYS A 118 3.55 21.06 -14.62
N GLU A 119 2.61 21.10 -13.69
CA GLU A 119 2.86 21.66 -12.36
C GLU A 119 3.89 20.88 -11.56
N ILE A 120 3.90 19.55 -11.67
CA ILE A 120 4.91 18.70 -11.04
C ILE A 120 6.30 19.04 -11.59
N LYS A 121 6.42 19.20 -12.93
CA LYS A 121 7.68 19.61 -13.57
C LYS A 121 8.13 21.01 -13.16
N ASP A 122 7.19 21.92 -12.94
CA ASP A 122 7.45 23.29 -12.46
C ASP A 122 7.79 23.34 -10.96
N GLY A 123 7.86 22.20 -10.27
CA GLY A 123 8.20 22.10 -8.85
C GLY A 123 7.05 22.44 -7.91
N LYS A 124 5.82 22.61 -8.41
CA LYS A 124 4.63 23.04 -7.65
C LYS A 124 3.83 21.88 -7.06
N TYR A 125 4.38 20.66 -7.06
CA TYR A 125 3.66 19.48 -6.56
C TYR A 125 3.30 19.57 -5.07
N THR A 126 4.05 20.33 -4.25
CA THR A 126 3.74 20.57 -2.83
C THR A 126 2.58 21.54 -2.62
N GLU A 127 2.21 22.34 -3.63
CA GLU A 127 1.11 23.31 -3.57
C GLU A 127 -0.24 22.65 -3.90
N ARG A 128 -0.20 21.50 -4.59
CA ARG A 128 -1.36 20.74 -5.07
C ARG A 128 -1.60 19.43 -4.37
N SER A 129 -0.68 18.93 -3.54
CA SER A 129 -1.06 17.84 -2.64
C SER A 129 -2.27 18.36 -1.88
N ASP A 130 -3.44 17.79 -2.12
CA ASP A 130 -4.52 17.81 -1.15
C ASP A 130 -3.81 17.65 0.19
N LYS A 131 -4.06 18.56 1.15
CA LYS A 131 -3.35 18.58 2.46
C LYS A 131 -3.28 17.19 3.15
N GLN A 132 -4.02 16.23 2.61
CA GLN A 132 -4.06 14.80 2.85
C GLN A 132 -2.78 14.00 2.58
N TYR A 133 -1.87 14.35 1.65
CA TYR A 133 -0.69 13.47 1.34
C TYR A 133 0.63 14.20 1.02
N ILE A 134 1.18 14.94 2.00
CA ILE A 134 2.54 15.50 1.94
C ILE A 134 3.59 14.42 1.57
N ASP A 135 3.36 13.18 2.01
CA ASP A 135 4.24 12.03 1.79
C ASP A 135 4.33 11.55 0.33
N SER A 136 3.43 12.03 -0.54
CA SER A 136 3.43 11.73 -1.98
C SER A 136 4.74 12.14 -2.69
N ALA A 137 5.48 13.11 -2.12
CA ALA A 137 6.82 13.49 -2.58
C ALA A 137 7.79 12.28 -2.66
N SER A 138 7.61 11.30 -1.78
CA SER A 138 8.43 10.09 -1.74
C SER A 138 8.31 9.27 -3.03
N VAL A 139 7.11 9.21 -3.63
CA VAL A 139 6.86 8.51 -4.90
C VAL A 139 7.59 9.23 -6.04
N PHE A 140 7.47 10.56 -6.10
CA PHE A 140 8.17 11.36 -7.09
C PHE A 140 9.70 11.17 -6.99
N TYR A 141 10.27 11.24 -5.79
CA TYR A 141 11.71 11.06 -5.60
C TYR A 141 12.18 9.65 -5.91
N ALA A 142 11.46 8.62 -5.48
CA ALA A 142 11.81 7.23 -5.76
C ALA A 142 11.81 6.94 -7.26
N THR A 143 10.77 7.36 -7.97
CA THR A 143 10.65 7.15 -9.42
C THR A 143 11.66 7.95 -10.22
N LYS A 144 11.99 9.18 -9.79
CA LYS A 144 13.07 9.98 -10.39
C LYS A 144 14.44 9.35 -10.17
N HIS A 145 14.72 8.87 -8.96
CA HIS A 145 15.99 8.24 -8.60
C HIS A 145 16.28 7.01 -9.46
N TYR A 146 15.27 6.17 -9.71
CA TYR A 146 15.38 4.95 -10.50
C TYR A 146 15.36 5.18 -12.03
N ASN A 147 15.36 6.44 -12.47
CA ASN A 147 15.34 6.86 -13.87
C ASN A 147 14.32 6.05 -14.71
N ILE A 148 13.04 6.26 -14.44
CA ILE A 148 11.96 5.58 -15.16
C ILE A 148 11.68 6.16 -16.56
N ALA A 149 12.53 7.05 -17.06
CA ALA A 149 12.39 7.66 -18.37
C ALA A 149 12.30 6.58 -19.47
N GLY A 150 11.28 6.68 -20.33
CA GLY A 150 11.01 5.72 -21.41
C GLY A 150 10.43 4.37 -20.95
N LYS A 151 10.30 4.10 -19.65
CA LYS A 151 9.79 2.82 -19.14
C LYS A 151 8.27 2.76 -19.19
N LYS A 152 7.72 1.55 -19.13
CA LYS A 152 6.29 1.29 -18.94
C LYS A 152 6.05 0.86 -17.49
N GLY A 153 4.98 1.34 -16.86
CA GLY A 153 4.70 1.06 -15.44
C GLY A 153 3.24 0.67 -15.19
N ALA A 154 2.98 0.07 -14.03
CA ALA A 154 1.64 -0.17 -13.51
C ALA A 154 1.47 0.57 -12.17
N VAL A 155 0.31 1.20 -11.98
CA VAL A 155 -0.11 1.91 -10.78
C VAL A 155 -1.36 1.21 -10.26
N ILE A 156 -1.38 0.89 -8.97
CA ILE A 156 -2.47 0.13 -8.35
C ILE A 156 -3.09 0.95 -7.22
N GLY A 157 -4.41 1.05 -7.17
CA GLY A 157 -5.13 1.63 -6.04
C GLY A 157 -5.16 3.15 -6.01
N SER A 158 -5.15 3.81 -7.18
CA SER A 158 -5.20 5.27 -7.27
C SER A 158 -6.59 5.74 -7.68
N ILE A 159 -7.27 6.47 -6.80
CA ILE A 159 -8.60 7.05 -7.06
C ILE A 159 -8.56 8.35 -7.88
N ASN A 160 -7.38 8.97 -7.99
CA ASN A 160 -7.08 10.16 -8.81
C ASN A 160 -5.71 9.99 -9.50
N PRO A 161 -5.39 10.65 -10.64
CA PRO A 161 -4.20 10.33 -11.45
C PRO A 161 -2.87 10.89 -10.89
N TRP A 162 -2.70 10.98 -9.57
CA TRP A 162 -1.56 11.70 -8.97
C TRP A 162 -0.25 10.92 -9.11
N VAL A 163 -0.27 9.61 -8.84
CA VAL A 163 0.89 8.73 -9.04
C VAL A 163 1.24 8.67 -10.52
N GLU A 164 0.22 8.57 -11.38
CA GLU A 164 0.38 8.53 -12.82
C GLU A 164 1.04 9.80 -13.34
N SER A 165 0.56 10.96 -12.89
CA SER A 165 1.11 12.26 -13.26
C SER A 165 2.56 12.43 -12.80
N MET A 166 2.92 11.94 -11.60
CA MET A 166 4.32 11.93 -11.13
C MET A 166 5.21 11.04 -12.00
N CYS A 167 4.74 9.85 -12.35
CA CYS A 167 5.47 8.92 -13.21
C CYS A 167 5.68 9.49 -14.62
N LEU A 168 4.64 10.11 -15.21
CA LEU A 168 4.74 10.81 -16.50
C LEU A 168 5.66 12.02 -16.43
N ALA A 169 5.61 12.79 -15.34
CA ALA A 169 6.52 13.92 -15.11
C ALA A 169 7.99 13.48 -15.05
N ASN A 170 8.25 12.30 -14.48
CA ASN A 170 9.56 11.65 -14.46
C ASN A 170 9.90 10.86 -15.73
N GLY A 171 9.08 10.96 -16.78
CA GLY A 171 9.39 10.51 -18.13
C GLY A 171 8.93 9.08 -18.48
N ALA A 172 8.05 8.45 -17.69
CA ALA A 172 7.45 7.17 -18.08
C ALA A 172 6.77 7.30 -19.46
N SER A 173 6.95 6.30 -20.33
CA SER A 173 6.40 6.29 -21.69
C SER A 173 4.94 5.81 -21.75
N LYS A 174 4.55 4.94 -20.82
CA LYS A 174 3.19 4.40 -20.72
C LYS A 174 2.92 3.90 -19.31
N LEU A 175 1.70 4.07 -18.84
CA LEU A 175 1.23 3.57 -17.56
C LEU A 175 0.00 2.69 -17.74
N VAL A 176 -0.15 1.76 -16.82
CA VAL A 176 -1.37 0.98 -16.62
C VAL A 176 -1.90 1.35 -15.25
N THR A 177 -3.15 1.79 -15.12
CA THR A 177 -3.79 1.99 -13.82
C THR A 177 -4.69 0.80 -13.52
N ILE A 178 -4.64 0.31 -12.30
CA ILE A 178 -5.35 -0.89 -11.86
C ILE A 178 -6.10 -0.58 -10.58
N ASP A 179 -7.41 -0.76 -10.59
CA ASP A 179 -8.25 -0.55 -9.42
C ASP A 179 -9.44 -1.54 -9.43
N TYR A 180 -10.06 -1.76 -8.28
CA TYR A 180 -11.29 -2.53 -8.17
C TYR A 180 -12.51 -1.73 -8.63
N GLN A 181 -12.43 -0.39 -8.63
CA GLN A 181 -13.41 0.50 -9.21
C GLN A 181 -13.12 0.70 -10.70
N HIS A 182 -14.14 0.61 -11.55
CA HIS A 182 -13.96 0.83 -12.99
C HIS A 182 -13.75 2.33 -13.29
N ILE A 183 -12.54 2.72 -13.69
CA ILE A 183 -12.18 4.10 -14.03
C ILE A 183 -12.22 4.28 -15.55
N LYS A 184 -12.90 5.32 -16.04
CA LYS A 184 -12.88 5.68 -17.47
C LYS A 184 -11.66 6.56 -17.74
N ILE A 185 -10.67 6.02 -18.44
CA ILE A 185 -9.41 6.72 -18.75
C ILE A 185 -9.47 7.27 -20.18
N GLY A 186 -9.35 8.59 -20.32
CA GLY A 186 -9.31 9.30 -21.60
C GLY A 186 -7.92 9.85 -21.92
N HIS A 187 -6.86 9.03 -21.78
CA HIS A 187 -5.47 9.44 -21.99
C HIS A 187 -4.66 8.33 -22.68
N ASP A 188 -4.07 8.60 -23.85
CA ASP A 188 -3.47 7.57 -24.72
C ASP A 188 -2.29 6.81 -24.09
N SER A 189 -1.59 7.45 -23.15
CA SER A 189 -0.47 6.82 -22.43
C SER A 189 -0.87 6.12 -21.12
N ILE A 190 -2.16 6.06 -20.78
CA ILE A 190 -2.64 5.35 -19.59
C ILE A 190 -3.74 4.36 -20.02
N MET A 191 -3.61 3.11 -19.63
CA MET A 191 -4.64 2.08 -19.86
C MET A 191 -5.12 1.49 -18.55
N PHE A 192 -6.37 1.08 -18.47
CA PHE A 192 -6.91 0.39 -17.29
C PHE A 192 -6.74 -1.13 -17.44
N LEU A 193 -6.31 -1.83 -16.38
CA LEU A 193 -6.30 -3.30 -16.28
C LEU A 193 -6.84 -3.76 -14.92
N ASP A 194 -7.25 -5.03 -14.84
CA ASP A 194 -7.62 -5.69 -13.58
C ASP A 194 -6.37 -6.15 -12.81
N ALA A 195 -6.50 -6.38 -11.49
CA ALA A 195 -5.40 -6.54 -10.52
C ALA A 195 -4.43 -7.71 -10.78
N PHE A 196 -4.76 -8.61 -11.70
CA PHE A 196 -4.05 -9.89 -11.86
C PHE A 196 -3.00 -9.91 -12.97
N ASP A 197 -2.79 -8.82 -13.72
CA ASP A 197 -1.95 -8.80 -14.93
C ASP A 197 -0.51 -8.26 -14.74
N LEU A 198 0.06 -8.31 -13.53
CA LEU A 198 1.35 -7.65 -13.25
C LEU A 198 2.58 -8.40 -13.81
N PRO A 199 3.40 -7.78 -14.68
CA PRO A 199 4.67 -8.34 -15.15
C PRO A 199 5.83 -8.11 -14.16
N ARG A 200 6.96 -8.79 -14.42
CA ARG A 200 8.23 -8.63 -13.67
C ARG A 200 8.77 -7.19 -13.77
N GLY A 201 9.28 -6.62 -12.67
CA GLY A 201 9.88 -5.29 -12.63
C GLY A 201 10.19 -4.76 -11.23
N ILE A 202 10.63 -3.50 -11.15
CA ILE A 202 10.78 -2.74 -9.90
C ILE A 202 9.40 -2.29 -9.43
N PHE A 203 9.07 -2.59 -8.18
CA PHE A 203 7.79 -2.29 -7.56
C PHE A 203 7.96 -1.22 -6.48
N PHE A 204 7.26 -0.09 -6.65
CA PHE A 204 7.24 1.00 -5.68
C PHE A 204 5.99 0.86 -4.81
N LEU A 205 6.17 0.48 -3.55
CA LEU A 205 5.09 0.20 -2.61
C LEU A 205 4.98 1.32 -1.57
N GLY A 206 3.96 2.16 -1.70
CA GLY A 206 3.61 3.19 -0.73
C GLY A 206 2.64 2.65 0.33
N VAL A 207 3.04 2.59 1.60
CA VAL A 207 2.17 2.14 2.70
C VAL A 207 2.36 2.94 3.99
N PRO A 208 1.31 3.05 4.83
CA PRO A 208 1.43 3.52 6.21
C PRO A 208 2.46 2.72 7.02
N VAL A 209 3.40 3.40 7.66
CA VAL A 209 4.42 2.78 8.52
C VAL A 209 4.30 3.32 9.95
N GLY A 210 4.53 2.43 10.90
CA GLY A 210 4.47 2.69 12.34
C GLY A 210 4.33 1.39 13.11
N GLN A 211 3.89 1.45 14.37
CA GLN A 211 3.52 0.28 15.14
C GLN A 211 2.38 -0.48 14.43
N ASP A 212 2.56 -1.79 14.24
CA ASP A 212 1.54 -2.63 13.59
C ASP A 212 0.16 -2.45 14.24
N ASP A 213 -0.83 -2.09 13.42
CA ASP A 213 -2.23 -1.88 13.86
C ASP A 213 -3.20 -2.20 12.71
N VAL A 214 -4.42 -2.57 13.07
CA VAL A 214 -5.56 -2.65 12.14
C VAL A 214 -6.60 -1.63 12.57
N GLY A 215 -6.75 -0.58 11.79
CA GLY A 215 -7.95 0.26 11.81
C GLY A 215 -9.09 -0.50 11.14
N TYR A 216 -9.96 -1.11 11.94
CA TYR A 216 -11.04 -1.95 11.42
C TYR A 216 -11.91 -1.18 10.43
N ASN A 217 -12.12 -1.72 9.21
CA ASN A 217 -12.89 -1.10 8.13
C ASN A 217 -12.30 0.23 7.61
N CYS A 218 -10.99 0.39 7.69
CA CYS A 218 -10.33 1.66 7.41
C CYS A 218 -8.96 1.47 6.78
N HIS A 219 -7.88 1.34 7.57
CA HIS A 219 -6.53 1.13 7.04
C HIS A 219 -5.73 0.18 7.93
N ARG A 220 -4.49 -0.09 7.52
CA ARG A 220 -3.52 -0.84 8.30
C ARG A 220 -2.24 -0.03 8.39
N THR A 221 -1.60 -0.09 9.54
CA THR A 221 -0.24 0.40 9.75
C THR A 221 0.71 -0.79 9.73
N TYR A 222 1.77 -0.70 8.95
CA TYR A 222 2.71 -1.79 8.71
C TYR A 222 4.01 -1.52 9.47
N GLY A 223 4.27 -2.35 10.47
CA GLY A 223 5.43 -2.25 11.32
C GLY A 223 6.34 -3.47 11.20
N ARG A 224 7.07 -3.73 12.29
CA ARG A 224 8.09 -4.77 12.37
C ARG A 224 7.56 -6.19 12.13
N ILE A 225 6.27 -6.42 12.33
CA ILE A 225 5.67 -7.74 12.17
C ILE A 225 5.11 -7.91 10.77
N ARG A 226 4.38 -6.93 10.22
CA ARG A 226 3.72 -7.08 8.91
C ARG A 226 4.58 -6.75 7.70
N LEU A 227 5.50 -5.79 7.77
CA LEU A 227 6.37 -5.49 6.62
C LEU A 227 7.14 -6.74 6.15
N PRO A 228 7.72 -7.58 7.04
CA PRO A 228 8.35 -8.84 6.62
C PRO A 228 7.43 -9.81 5.88
N LEU A 229 6.16 -9.89 6.28
CA LEU A 229 5.16 -10.74 5.63
C LEU A 229 4.83 -10.20 4.23
N MET A 230 4.71 -8.89 4.10
CA MET A 230 4.41 -8.20 2.85
C MET A 230 5.56 -8.26 1.84
N PHE A 231 6.81 -8.24 2.31
CA PHE A 231 8.00 -8.28 1.46
C PHE A 231 8.44 -9.69 1.07
N ALA A 232 7.77 -10.73 1.57
CA ALA A 232 8.11 -12.09 1.21
C ALA A 232 8.02 -12.32 -0.31
N GLY A 233 9.08 -12.87 -0.90
CA GLY A 233 9.20 -13.04 -2.36
C GLY A 233 9.79 -11.83 -3.11
N PHE A 234 10.10 -10.76 -2.40
CA PHE A 234 10.75 -9.57 -2.95
C PHE A 234 12.09 -9.30 -2.26
N GLU A 235 12.99 -8.63 -2.98
CA GLU A 235 14.17 -7.99 -2.40
C GLU A 235 13.85 -6.53 -2.09
N LEU A 236 14.16 -6.07 -0.88
CA LEU A 236 14.05 -4.65 -0.54
C LEU A 236 15.32 -3.92 -0.97
N LEU A 237 15.19 -3.04 -1.96
CA LEU A 237 16.32 -2.30 -2.52
C LEU A 237 16.55 -0.98 -1.78
N ASN A 238 15.50 -0.17 -1.62
CA ASN A 238 15.59 1.16 -1.01
C ASN A 238 14.29 1.57 -0.31
N VAL A 239 14.41 2.54 0.59
CA VAL A 239 13.28 3.18 1.29
C VAL A 239 13.35 4.68 1.06
N PHE A 240 12.24 5.31 0.69
CA PHE A 240 12.11 6.75 0.52
C PHE A 240 11.06 7.32 1.46
N TYR A 241 11.39 8.47 2.06
CA TYR A 241 10.46 9.27 2.85
C TYR A 241 10.85 10.73 2.79
N LEU A 242 10.04 11.54 2.09
CA LEU A 242 10.15 13.01 1.94
C LEU A 242 11.49 13.55 1.44
N GLN A 243 12.40 12.67 1.02
CA GLN A 243 13.77 13.00 0.67
C GLN A 243 14.12 12.45 -0.71
N SER A 244 15.03 13.15 -1.40
CA SER A 244 15.48 12.81 -2.75
C SER A 244 16.46 11.63 -2.80
N LYS A 245 16.98 11.21 -1.64
CA LYS A 245 17.88 10.06 -1.49
C LYS A 245 17.21 8.97 -0.65
N PRO A 246 17.55 7.69 -0.88
CA PRO A 246 17.13 6.63 0.01
C PRO A 246 17.54 6.90 1.46
N ILE A 247 16.69 6.51 2.39
CA ILE A 247 16.97 6.57 3.82
C ILE A 247 17.27 5.17 4.36
N GLU A 248 18.04 5.11 5.45
CA GLU A 248 18.17 3.89 6.23
C GLU A 248 16.99 3.79 7.20
N MET A 249 16.32 2.64 7.19
CA MET A 249 15.19 2.40 8.09
C MET A 249 15.67 2.17 9.52
N LYS A 250 15.01 2.77 10.50
CA LYS A 250 15.32 2.61 11.92
C LYS A 250 14.20 1.87 12.64
N THR A 251 14.55 1.14 13.69
CA THR A 251 13.59 0.36 14.49
C THR A 251 12.52 1.26 15.10
N GLU A 252 12.92 2.42 15.57
CA GLU A 252 12.04 3.40 16.22
C GLU A 252 10.93 3.87 15.28
N THR A 253 11.23 4.02 13.98
CA THR A 253 10.22 4.40 12.98
C THR A 253 9.14 3.35 12.79
N LEU A 254 9.44 2.08 13.10
CA LEU A 254 8.48 0.96 13.01
C LEU A 254 7.75 0.69 14.34
N GLU A 255 8.10 1.42 15.41
CA GLU A 255 7.52 1.27 16.75
C GLU A 255 6.93 2.58 17.30
N ASP A 256 7.12 3.69 16.58
CA ASP A 256 6.56 5.02 16.84
C ASP A 256 5.45 5.31 15.82
N ASN A 257 4.31 5.77 16.32
CA ASN A 257 3.20 6.27 15.50
C ASN A 257 3.27 7.81 15.35
N HIS A 258 4.40 8.43 15.69
CA HIS A 258 4.66 9.88 15.63
C HIS A 258 3.64 10.73 16.41
N GLY A 259 3.04 10.18 17.47
CA GLY A 259 1.96 10.84 18.21
C GLY A 259 0.72 11.14 17.36
N ALA A 260 0.63 10.57 16.16
CA ALA A 260 -0.48 10.75 15.25
C ALA A 260 -1.75 10.14 15.83
N ASN A 261 -2.87 10.82 15.63
CA ASN A 261 -4.16 10.16 15.73
C ASN A 261 -4.16 9.00 14.72
N PRO A 262 -4.26 7.74 15.16
CA PRO A 262 -4.23 6.57 14.29
C PRO A 262 -5.35 6.58 13.26
N LEU A 263 -6.30 7.51 13.31
CA LEU A 263 -7.38 7.67 12.34
C LEU A 263 -7.01 8.53 11.11
N PHE A 264 -6.03 9.45 11.20
CA PHE A 264 -5.87 10.50 10.17
C PHE A 264 -4.43 10.89 9.78
N ASN A 265 -3.41 10.54 10.57
CA ASN A 265 -2.02 10.90 10.27
C ASN A 265 -1.16 9.63 10.16
N VAL A 266 -1.32 8.92 9.03
CA VAL A 266 -0.45 7.79 8.71
C VAL A 266 0.71 8.26 7.85
N THR A 267 1.93 8.00 8.30
CA THR A 267 3.14 8.34 7.54
C THR A 267 3.37 7.29 6.46
N HIS A 268 3.36 7.71 5.19
CA HIS A 268 3.52 6.81 4.06
C HIS A 268 4.97 6.77 3.61
N PHE A 269 5.59 5.60 3.74
CA PHE A 269 6.92 5.34 3.20
C PHE A 269 6.76 4.64 1.86
N VAL A 270 7.72 4.90 0.96
CA VAL A 270 7.82 4.17 -0.31
C VAL A 270 8.96 3.16 -0.21
N PHE A 271 8.62 1.88 -0.30
CA PHE A 271 9.56 0.78 -0.39
C PHE A 271 9.78 0.41 -1.85
N VAL A 272 11.03 0.34 -2.27
CA VAL A 272 11.39 -0.11 -3.61
C VAL A 272 11.76 -1.58 -3.54
N LEU A 273 10.97 -2.40 -4.22
CA LEU A 273 11.02 -3.86 -4.17
C LEU A 273 11.33 -4.42 -5.55
N GLU A 274 12.05 -5.54 -5.61
CA GLU A 274 12.26 -6.30 -6.84
C GLU A 274 11.79 -7.74 -6.66
N LYS A 275 10.96 -8.24 -7.58
CA LYS A 275 10.49 -9.63 -7.52
C LYS A 275 11.66 -10.57 -7.79
N ARG A 276 11.84 -11.57 -6.94
CA ARG A 276 12.89 -12.57 -7.12
C ARG A 276 12.65 -13.40 -8.40
N SER A 277 13.76 -13.81 -9.02
CA SER A 277 13.79 -14.69 -10.19
C SER A 277 14.03 -16.13 -9.74
N ASP A 278 13.19 -16.63 -8.87
CA ASP A 278 13.05 -18.05 -8.55
C ASP A 278 12.08 -18.74 -9.52
#